data_AF-A0AAU9XNL2-F1
#
_entry.id   AF-A0AAU9XNL2-F1
#
_cell.length_a   1.000
_cell.length_b   1.000
_cell.length_c   1.000
_cell.angle_alpha   90.00
_cell.angle_beta   90.00
_cell.angle_gamma   90.00
#
_symmetry.space_group_name_H-M   'P 1'
#
loop_
_entity.id
_entity.type
_entity.pdbx_description
1 polymer ?
#
loop_
_entity_poly.entity_id
_entity_poly.type
_entity_poly.pdbx_seq_one_letter_code
_entity_poly.pdbx_strand_id
1 'polypeptide(L)'
;MRQSPRIFLRITRLESEQEKKERQIIEIAREEREKTEGLTNEHQKEVDELLREIQAMKEKLLKKGDYIQKMYEDYNKNLADHKSRNDTLLKEKEEEIAKYTEMNLKLKEEFKQEEKEAKKKLKEQEERIALLEGEQEKKERQIVEIAREVEEKTEGLTNEHQKEVGSLLREIQTMKGKNNTLLKEKKEEITKYTKMNLKLKEKLKKEEKEAKEKIKEREEREKELKEKCKALLESKDEELREMKMRLAHPSEKLVRKDQRKVEDTAAANRPSKVEEDFANFFDNERMDAIEKMQAVYGSEEDNDIGISYHRLACMIFEAAYEKTTEAKDSALHVFREAINEMINKAAELGEDYLRSVKFKLSSHKVSLKIPMYSQELKYPTEVLDTLLLSLKETAPLCSLEFMKEDVQKRVIEKWTSWLASEKSCKFSFSDHLLFQLKDYIKACILLTWRMVVQVPPMQLEYKCTTLKNFHMKVGYHSSPEMCSRPPPNGQGAADDEIACYLWPALLDGRGRIIRRGEVLCKVKAEAV
;
A
#
# COMPACT_ATOMS: atom_id res chain seq x y z
N MET A 1 67.61 114.87 0.53
CA MET A 1 66.46 113.95 0.79
C MET A 1 66.85 113.00 1.91
N ARG A 2 66.45 113.29 3.16
CA ARG A 2 66.66 112.39 4.31
C ARG A 2 65.38 111.58 4.47
N GLN A 3 65.34 110.36 3.94
CA GLN A 3 64.22 109.47 4.19
C GLN A 3 64.18 109.10 5.68
N SER A 4 62.97 109.18 6.25
CA SER A 4 62.71 109.02 7.68
C SER A 4 63.05 107.59 8.12
N PRO A 5 63.86 107.40 9.19
CA PRO A 5 64.21 106.08 9.75
C PRO A 5 63.00 105.18 10.07
N ARG A 6 61.80 105.77 10.22
CA ARG A 6 60.55 105.04 10.42
C ARG A 6 60.09 104.22 9.21
N ILE A 7 60.46 104.61 7.98
CA ILE A 7 60.07 103.88 6.77
C ILE A 7 60.92 102.61 6.64
N PHE A 8 62.22 102.70 6.89
CA PHE A 8 63.14 101.57 6.79
C PHE A 8 62.81 100.46 7.81
N LEU A 9 62.47 100.83 9.05
CA LEU A 9 62.00 99.89 10.09
C LEU A 9 60.66 99.22 9.73
N ARG A 10 59.78 99.91 9.00
CA ARG A 10 58.49 99.34 8.55
C ARG A 10 58.70 98.36 7.40
N ILE A 11 59.61 98.67 6.47
CA ILE A 11 59.97 97.78 5.35
C ILE A 11 60.62 96.50 5.89
N THR A 12 61.64 96.60 6.75
CA THR A 12 62.29 95.40 7.33
C THR A 12 61.33 94.55 8.17
N ARG A 13 60.37 95.17 8.87
CA ARG A 13 59.32 94.43 9.57
C ARG A 13 58.38 93.71 8.61
N LEU A 14 57.97 94.36 7.51
CA LEU A 14 57.12 93.76 6.50
C LEU A 14 57.83 92.63 5.74
N GLU A 15 59.12 92.80 5.42
CA GLU A 15 59.95 91.75 4.81
C GLU A 15 60.10 90.55 5.76
N SER A 16 60.33 90.78 7.05
CA SER A 16 60.38 89.70 8.05
C SER A 16 59.02 88.99 8.24
N GLU A 17 57.92 89.74 8.23
CA GLU A 17 56.56 89.16 8.27
C GLU A 17 56.23 88.40 6.99
N GLN A 18 56.72 88.85 5.83
CA GLN A 18 56.59 88.16 4.55
C GLN A 18 57.41 86.87 4.52
N GLU A 19 58.68 86.88 4.91
CA GLU A 19 59.50 85.68 5.00
C GLU A 19 58.90 84.64 5.96
N LYS A 20 58.30 85.09 7.08
CA LYS A 20 57.59 84.18 7.99
C LYS A 20 56.37 83.54 7.33
N LYS A 21 55.61 84.31 6.56
CA LYS A 21 54.46 83.77 5.81
C LYS A 21 54.89 82.81 4.70
N GLU A 22 55.96 83.13 3.97
CA GLU A 22 56.51 82.25 2.94
C GLU A 22 57.00 80.92 3.53
N ARG A 23 57.70 80.95 4.67
CA ARG A 23 58.08 79.72 5.40
C ARG A 23 56.88 78.92 5.88
N GLN A 24 55.84 79.58 6.38
CA GLN A 24 54.60 78.91 6.78
C GLN A 24 53.90 78.25 5.58
N ILE A 25 53.85 78.91 4.43
CA ILE A 25 53.26 78.35 3.20
C ILE A 25 54.04 77.13 2.71
N ILE A 26 55.37 77.19 2.71
CA ILE A 26 56.23 76.07 2.32
C ILE A 26 56.03 74.88 3.26
N GLU A 27 55.93 75.12 4.57
CA GLU A 27 55.71 74.06 5.55
C GLU A 27 54.33 73.41 5.39
N ILE A 28 53.28 74.21 5.21
CA ILE A 28 51.93 73.69 4.92
C ILE A 28 51.93 72.85 3.64
N ALA A 29 52.58 73.32 2.57
CA ALA A 29 52.66 72.59 1.30
C ALA A 29 53.44 71.27 1.43
N ARG A 30 54.46 71.22 2.31
CA ARG A 30 55.20 70.00 2.63
C ARG A 30 54.33 69.00 3.39
N GLU A 31 53.62 69.46 4.42
CA GLU A 31 52.68 68.63 5.19
C GLU A 31 51.55 68.08 4.31
N GLU A 32 51.00 68.89 3.39
CA GLU A 32 49.97 68.44 2.45
C GLU A 32 50.51 67.40 1.45
N ARG A 33 51.77 67.54 0.99
CA ARG A 33 52.41 66.52 0.14
C ARG A 33 52.64 65.21 0.90
N GLU A 34 53.15 65.27 2.11
CA GLU A 34 53.36 64.07 2.95
C GLU A 34 52.03 63.36 3.25
N LYS A 35 50.94 64.11 3.48
CA LYS A 35 49.58 63.54 3.64
C LYS A 35 49.08 62.86 2.37
N THR A 36 49.29 63.46 1.20
CA THR A 36 48.84 62.88 -0.08
C THR A 36 49.66 61.66 -0.49
N GLU A 37 50.97 61.64 -0.23
CA GLU A 37 51.84 60.46 -0.40
C GLU A 37 51.46 59.34 0.59
N GLY A 38 51.13 59.68 1.84
CA GLY A 38 50.62 58.73 2.83
C GLY A 38 49.32 58.06 2.37
N LEU A 39 48.35 58.87 1.93
CA LEU A 39 47.07 58.37 1.42
C LEU A 39 47.26 57.47 0.18
N THR A 40 48.11 57.85 -0.77
CA THR A 40 48.34 57.03 -1.98
C THR A 40 48.98 55.68 -1.66
N ASN A 41 49.91 55.62 -0.71
CA ASN A 41 50.50 54.36 -0.25
C ASN A 41 49.48 53.47 0.50
N GLU A 42 48.59 54.06 1.31
CA GLU A 42 47.52 53.34 2.00
C GLU A 42 46.52 52.73 1.01
N HIS A 43 46.06 53.52 0.03
CA HIS A 43 45.20 53.02 -1.05
C HIS A 43 45.87 51.91 -1.86
N GLN A 44 47.16 52.02 -2.17
CA GLN A 44 47.87 50.96 -2.90
C GLN A 44 47.93 49.66 -2.09
N LYS A 45 48.14 49.75 -0.77
CA LYS A 45 48.15 48.59 0.13
C LYS A 45 46.77 47.92 0.21
N GLU A 46 45.70 48.71 0.26
CA GLU A 46 44.33 48.19 0.21
C GLU A 46 44.04 47.47 -1.11
N VAL A 47 44.45 48.05 -2.24
CA VAL A 47 44.31 47.41 -3.57
C VAL A 47 45.06 46.08 -3.63
N ASP A 48 46.28 46.00 -3.10
CA ASP A 48 47.08 44.77 -3.10
C ASP A 48 46.50 43.68 -2.17
N GLU A 49 45.85 44.07 -1.07
CA GLU A 49 45.12 43.14 -0.20
C GLU A 49 43.87 42.60 -0.90
N LEU A 50 43.07 43.47 -1.51
CA LEU A 50 41.89 43.08 -2.28
C LEU A 50 42.25 42.15 -3.45
N LEU A 51 43.36 42.40 -4.15
CA LEU A 51 43.83 41.50 -5.21
C LEU A 51 44.21 40.11 -4.68
N ARG A 52 44.84 40.04 -3.50
CA ARG A 52 45.14 38.75 -2.84
C ARG A 52 43.87 38.01 -2.43
N GLU A 53 42.87 38.71 -1.89
CA GLU A 53 41.57 38.13 -1.55
C GLU A 53 40.83 37.61 -2.78
N ILE A 54 40.81 38.39 -3.88
CA ILE A 54 40.21 37.98 -5.16
C ILE A 54 40.89 36.72 -5.69
N GLN A 55 42.22 36.65 -5.65
CA GLN A 55 42.96 35.48 -6.11
C GLN A 55 42.68 34.25 -5.23
N ALA A 56 42.61 34.42 -3.91
CA ALA A 56 42.24 33.34 -2.98
C ALA A 56 40.81 32.83 -3.22
N MET A 57 39.86 33.74 -3.48
CA MET A 57 38.49 33.38 -3.84
C MET A 57 38.43 32.62 -5.17
N LYS A 58 39.19 33.06 -6.18
CA LYS A 58 39.29 32.37 -7.48
C LYS A 58 39.79 30.93 -7.33
N GLU A 59 40.81 30.69 -6.52
CA GLU A 59 41.32 29.34 -6.25
C GLU A 59 40.30 28.47 -5.49
N LYS A 60 39.58 29.04 -4.53
CA LYS A 60 38.48 28.33 -3.84
C LYS A 60 37.38 27.93 -4.81
N LEU A 61 36.98 28.83 -5.71
CA LEU A 61 35.96 28.56 -6.73
C LEU A 61 36.42 27.49 -7.71
N LEU A 62 37.69 27.49 -8.13
CA LEU A 62 38.24 26.46 -8.99
C LEU A 62 38.18 25.07 -8.32
N LYS A 63 38.61 24.97 -7.05
CA LYS A 63 38.55 23.72 -6.28
C LYS A 63 37.12 23.21 -6.09
N LYS A 64 36.15 24.11 -5.90
CA LYS A 64 34.73 23.74 -5.87
C LYS A 64 34.25 23.24 -7.22
N GLY A 65 34.67 23.87 -8.32
CA GLY A 65 34.38 23.44 -9.68
C GLY A 65 34.84 22.00 -9.93
N ASP A 66 36.09 21.69 -9.59
CA ASP A 66 36.66 20.35 -9.72
C ASP A 66 35.91 19.31 -8.87
N TYR A 67 35.52 19.69 -7.65
CA TYR A 67 34.73 18.84 -6.77
C TYR A 67 33.33 18.54 -7.34
N ILE A 68 32.63 19.56 -7.85
CA ILE A 68 31.31 19.41 -8.47
C ILE A 68 31.42 18.52 -9.71
N GLN A 69 32.44 18.74 -10.55
CA GLN A 69 32.71 17.92 -11.73
C GLN A 69 32.91 16.44 -11.36
N LYS A 70 33.71 16.16 -10.33
CA LYS A 70 33.91 14.79 -9.83
C LYS A 70 32.62 14.17 -9.32
N MET A 71 31.81 14.90 -8.55
CA MET A 71 30.50 14.40 -8.10
C MET A 71 29.58 14.08 -9.28
N TYR A 72 29.61 14.89 -10.34
CA TYR A 72 28.81 14.66 -11.55
C TYR A 72 29.26 13.40 -12.29
N GLU A 73 30.57 13.16 -12.38
CA GLU A 73 31.14 11.93 -12.95
C GLU A 73 30.76 10.69 -12.15
N ASP A 74 30.87 10.74 -10.82
CA ASP A 74 30.47 9.65 -9.92
C ASP A 74 28.95 9.36 -10.02
N TYR A 75 28.14 10.41 -10.10
CA TYR A 75 26.69 10.29 -10.30
C TYR A 75 26.36 9.61 -11.64
N ASN A 76 26.98 10.05 -12.74
CA ASN A 76 26.76 9.46 -14.06
C ASN A 76 27.22 8.00 -14.13
N LYS A 77 28.33 7.67 -13.46
CA LYS A 77 28.81 6.29 -13.35
C LYS A 77 27.79 5.42 -12.60
N ASN A 78 27.32 5.87 -11.44
CA ASN A 78 26.29 5.16 -10.68
C ASN A 78 25.00 4.99 -11.50
N LEU A 79 24.59 6.01 -12.25
CA LEU A 79 23.43 5.95 -13.12
C LEU A 79 23.61 4.91 -14.24
N ALA A 80 24.79 4.85 -14.86
CA ALA A 80 25.12 3.85 -15.86
C ALA A 80 25.11 2.42 -15.28
N ASP A 81 25.66 2.22 -14.09
CA ASP A 81 25.65 0.93 -13.39
C ASP A 81 24.23 0.49 -13.04
N HIS A 82 23.39 1.41 -12.56
CA HIS A 82 21.98 1.15 -12.28
C HIS A 82 21.21 0.78 -13.55
N LYS A 83 21.46 1.48 -14.66
CA LYS A 83 20.84 1.16 -15.96
C LYS A 83 21.24 -0.24 -16.43
N SER A 84 22.52 -0.59 -16.34
CA SER A 84 23.02 -1.92 -16.71
C SER A 84 22.41 -3.05 -15.87
N ARG A 85 22.22 -2.83 -14.55
CA ARG A 85 21.53 -3.80 -13.67
C ARG A 85 20.06 -3.97 -14.05
N ASN A 86 19.37 -2.88 -14.37
CA ASN A 86 17.97 -2.94 -14.80
C ASN A 86 17.81 -3.65 -16.15
N ASP A 87 18.71 -3.41 -17.10
CA ASP A 87 18.70 -4.10 -18.40
C ASP A 87 18.95 -5.61 -18.22
N THR A 88 19.83 -5.99 -17.30
CA THR A 88 20.07 -7.41 -16.96
C THR A 88 18.84 -8.06 -16.34
N LEU A 89 18.21 -7.38 -15.36
CA LEU A 89 17.00 -7.89 -14.70
C LEU A 89 15.81 -7.99 -15.68
N LEU A 90 15.69 -7.03 -16.60
CA LEU A 90 14.68 -7.06 -17.64
C LEU A 90 14.85 -8.29 -18.53
N LYS A 91 16.08 -8.57 -18.97
CA LYS A 91 16.40 -9.76 -19.76
C LYS A 91 16.10 -11.07 -19.02
N GLU A 92 16.45 -11.16 -17.73
CA GLU A 92 16.10 -12.33 -16.91
C GLU A 92 14.58 -12.55 -16.82
N LYS A 93 13.81 -11.47 -16.71
CA LYS A 93 12.35 -11.54 -16.67
C LYS A 93 11.74 -11.91 -18.03
N GLU A 94 12.30 -11.43 -19.12
CA GLU A 94 11.89 -11.84 -20.47
C GLU A 94 12.14 -13.33 -20.70
N GLU A 95 13.29 -13.86 -20.25
CA GLU A 95 13.60 -15.29 -20.31
C GLU A 95 12.65 -16.13 -19.44
N GLU A 96 12.28 -15.63 -18.25
CA GLU A 96 11.30 -16.28 -17.37
C GLU A 96 9.90 -16.33 -18.03
N ILE A 97 9.46 -15.22 -18.62
CA ILE A 97 8.18 -15.14 -19.36
C ILE A 97 8.17 -16.11 -20.56
N ALA A 98 9.28 -16.20 -21.29
CA ALA A 98 9.42 -17.12 -22.42
C ALA A 98 9.27 -18.58 -21.96
N LYS A 99 9.89 -18.97 -20.84
CA LYS A 99 9.73 -20.31 -20.24
C LYS A 99 8.29 -20.61 -19.84
N TYR A 100 7.59 -19.66 -19.21
CA TYR A 100 6.17 -19.83 -18.87
C TYR A 100 5.29 -19.95 -20.11
N THR A 101 5.59 -19.19 -21.16
CA THR A 101 4.86 -19.27 -22.43
C THR A 101 5.05 -20.63 -23.10
N GLU A 102 6.28 -21.16 -23.11
CA GLU A 102 6.55 -22.51 -23.62
C GLU A 102 5.82 -23.60 -22.81
N MET A 103 5.82 -23.50 -21.48
CA MET A 103 5.11 -24.43 -20.61
C MET A 103 3.59 -24.41 -20.86
N ASN A 104 3.00 -23.22 -21.01
CA ASN A 104 1.58 -23.08 -21.33
C ASN A 104 1.21 -23.65 -22.71
N LEU A 105 2.11 -23.52 -23.70
CA LEU A 105 1.92 -24.14 -25.01
C LEU A 105 1.95 -25.66 -24.93
N LYS A 106 2.87 -26.25 -24.15
CA LYS A 106 2.93 -27.70 -23.92
C LYS A 106 1.64 -28.21 -23.26
N LEU A 107 1.21 -27.55 -22.19
CA LEU A 107 -0.03 -27.91 -21.50
C LEU A 107 -1.25 -27.83 -22.41
N LYS A 108 -1.30 -26.83 -23.30
CA LYS A 108 -2.39 -26.68 -24.28
C LYS A 108 -2.40 -27.82 -25.31
N GLU A 109 -1.25 -28.32 -25.73
CA GLU A 109 -1.17 -29.48 -26.63
C GLU A 109 -1.53 -30.79 -25.90
N GLU A 110 -1.13 -30.95 -24.64
CA GLU A 110 -1.56 -32.08 -23.79
C GLU A 110 -3.09 -32.12 -23.67
N PHE A 111 -3.74 -31.00 -23.35
CA PHE A 111 -5.20 -30.91 -23.30
C PHE A 111 -5.88 -31.25 -24.64
N LYS A 112 -5.33 -30.81 -25.77
CA LYS A 112 -5.87 -31.18 -27.09
C LYS A 112 -5.74 -32.68 -27.36
N GLN A 113 -4.67 -33.31 -26.87
CA GLN A 113 -4.45 -34.74 -27.05
C GLN A 113 -5.41 -35.56 -26.18
N GLU A 114 -5.61 -35.16 -24.92
CA GLU A 114 -6.62 -35.75 -24.04
C GLU A 114 -8.04 -35.61 -24.62
N GLU A 115 -8.37 -34.43 -25.18
CA GLU A 115 -9.67 -34.21 -25.83
C GLU A 115 -9.87 -35.14 -27.04
N LYS A 116 -8.84 -35.35 -27.87
CA LYS A 116 -8.88 -36.29 -28.99
C LYS A 116 -9.06 -37.73 -28.53
N GLU A 117 -8.38 -38.13 -27.46
CA GLU A 117 -8.51 -39.48 -26.89
C GLU A 117 -9.91 -39.71 -26.31
N ALA A 118 -10.46 -38.72 -25.60
CA ALA A 118 -11.82 -38.77 -25.08
C ALA A 118 -12.85 -38.90 -26.21
N LYS A 119 -12.72 -38.12 -27.29
CA LYS A 119 -13.59 -38.23 -28.49
C LYS A 119 -13.49 -39.59 -29.16
N LYS A 120 -12.29 -40.18 -29.22
CA LYS A 120 -12.10 -41.53 -29.77
C LYS A 120 -12.82 -42.58 -28.92
N LYS A 121 -12.66 -42.54 -27.59
CA LYS A 121 -13.34 -43.45 -26.66
C LYS A 121 -14.86 -43.33 -26.75
N LEU A 122 -15.38 -42.11 -26.91
CA LEU A 122 -16.81 -41.87 -27.10
C LEU A 122 -17.32 -42.53 -28.39
N LYS A 123 -16.60 -42.34 -29.51
CA LYS A 123 -16.95 -42.98 -30.78
C LYS A 123 -16.93 -44.51 -30.71
N GLU A 124 -15.93 -45.09 -30.04
CA GLU A 124 -15.88 -46.55 -29.81
C GLU A 124 -17.06 -47.06 -28.97
N GLN A 125 -17.55 -46.26 -28.01
CA GLN A 125 -18.76 -46.58 -27.25
C GLN A 125 -20.02 -46.50 -28.12
N GLU A 126 -20.15 -45.45 -28.95
CA GLU A 126 -21.27 -45.30 -29.89
C GLU A 126 -21.34 -46.47 -30.88
N GLU A 127 -20.20 -46.90 -31.43
CA GLU A 127 -20.11 -48.05 -32.33
C GLU A 127 -20.52 -49.36 -31.63
N ARG A 128 -20.11 -49.56 -30.36
CA ARG A 128 -20.55 -50.73 -29.56
C ARG A 128 -22.05 -50.74 -29.33
N ILE A 129 -22.65 -49.58 -29.05
CA ILE A 129 -24.10 -49.45 -28.86
C ILE A 129 -24.83 -49.83 -30.15
N ALA A 130 -24.42 -49.29 -31.30
CA ALA A 130 -25.03 -49.60 -32.59
C ALA A 130 -24.94 -51.10 -32.95
N LEU A 131 -23.84 -51.77 -32.59
CA LEU A 131 -23.66 -53.20 -32.84
C LEU A 131 -24.63 -54.05 -32.00
N LEU A 132 -24.82 -53.68 -30.73
CA LEU A 132 -25.79 -54.32 -29.85
C LEU A 132 -27.24 -54.11 -30.34
N GLU A 133 -27.57 -52.91 -30.82
CA GLU A 133 -28.87 -52.62 -31.41
C GLU A 133 -29.13 -53.47 -32.66
N GLY A 134 -28.14 -53.63 -33.54
CA GLY A 134 -28.27 -54.49 -34.74
C GLY A 134 -28.39 -55.98 -34.42
N GLU A 135 -27.71 -56.48 -33.37
CA GLU A 135 -27.90 -57.86 -32.90
C GLU A 135 -29.30 -58.09 -32.33
N GLN A 136 -29.84 -57.10 -31.62
CA GLN A 136 -31.20 -57.14 -31.10
C GLN A 136 -32.22 -57.21 -32.25
N GLU A 137 -32.06 -56.37 -33.27
CA GLU A 137 -32.96 -56.34 -34.43
C GLU A 137 -32.92 -57.67 -35.22
N LYS A 138 -31.74 -58.30 -35.37
CA LYS A 138 -31.62 -59.64 -36.00
C LYS A 138 -32.38 -60.71 -35.22
N LYS A 139 -32.29 -60.69 -33.89
CA LYS A 139 -33.03 -61.63 -33.04
C LYS A 139 -34.54 -61.42 -33.18
N GLU A 140 -34.99 -60.17 -33.25
CA GLU A 140 -36.40 -59.84 -33.50
C GLU A 140 -36.89 -60.38 -34.86
N ARG A 141 -36.09 -60.24 -35.93
CA ARG A 141 -36.43 -60.80 -37.25
C ARG A 141 -36.47 -62.33 -37.25
N GLN A 142 -35.54 -63.01 -36.58
CA GLN A 142 -35.57 -64.47 -36.45
C GLN A 142 -36.83 -64.96 -35.73
N ILE A 143 -37.30 -64.23 -34.71
CA ILE A 143 -38.55 -64.55 -34.01
C ILE A 143 -39.75 -64.45 -34.96
N VAL A 144 -39.79 -63.41 -35.80
CA VAL A 144 -40.86 -63.22 -36.80
C VAL A 144 -40.81 -64.31 -37.88
N GLU A 145 -39.63 -64.70 -38.34
CA GLU A 145 -39.47 -65.76 -39.35
C GLU A 145 -39.86 -67.14 -38.82
N ILE A 146 -39.46 -67.47 -37.59
CA ILE A 146 -39.91 -68.70 -36.92
C ILE A 146 -41.44 -68.70 -36.77
N ALA A 147 -42.04 -67.55 -36.47
CA ALA A 147 -43.51 -67.45 -36.40
C ALA A 147 -44.17 -67.69 -37.76
N ARG A 148 -43.56 -67.19 -38.86
CA ARG A 148 -44.04 -67.39 -40.24
C ARG A 148 -43.87 -68.83 -40.73
N GLU A 149 -42.75 -69.50 -40.44
CA GLU A 149 -42.53 -70.92 -40.80
C GLU A 149 -43.53 -71.85 -40.08
N VAL A 150 -43.92 -71.50 -38.85
CA VAL A 150 -44.96 -72.21 -38.12
C VAL A 150 -46.32 -72.02 -38.79
N GLU A 151 -46.58 -70.83 -39.34
CA GLU A 151 -47.80 -70.49 -40.08
C GLU A 151 -47.86 -71.17 -41.47
N GLU A 152 -46.76 -71.19 -42.22
CA GLU A 152 -46.64 -71.88 -43.52
C GLU A 152 -46.72 -73.41 -43.40
N LYS A 153 -46.15 -74.01 -42.34
CA LYS A 153 -46.34 -75.45 -42.06
C LYS A 153 -47.78 -75.81 -41.70
N THR A 154 -48.56 -74.85 -41.18
CA THR A 154 -49.99 -75.03 -40.94
C THR A 154 -50.86 -74.82 -42.20
N GLU A 155 -50.39 -74.07 -43.20
CA GLU A 155 -51.10 -73.89 -44.48
C GLU A 155 -50.74 -74.94 -45.55
N GLY A 156 -49.53 -75.53 -45.51
CA GLY A 156 -49.08 -76.54 -46.48
C GLY A 156 -49.76 -77.91 -46.39
N LEU A 157 -50.41 -78.25 -45.26
CA LEU A 157 -51.13 -79.51 -45.08
C LEU A 157 -52.55 -79.52 -45.67
N THR A 158 -52.97 -78.41 -46.30
CA THR A 158 -54.38 -78.18 -46.68
C THR A 158 -54.71 -78.36 -48.16
N ASN A 159 -53.73 -78.55 -49.06
CA ASN A 159 -54.00 -78.47 -50.51
C ASN A 159 -53.57 -79.67 -51.38
N GLU A 160 -53.06 -80.77 -50.82
CA GLU A 160 -52.64 -81.93 -51.66
C GLU A 160 -53.63 -83.12 -51.68
N HIS A 161 -54.78 -83.02 -51.03
CA HIS A 161 -55.76 -84.12 -50.91
C HIS A 161 -57.04 -83.98 -51.75
N GLN A 162 -57.06 -83.10 -52.76
CA GLN A 162 -58.31 -82.76 -53.47
C GLN A 162 -58.41 -83.25 -54.92
N LYS A 163 -57.85 -84.42 -55.27
CA LYS A 163 -58.10 -85.04 -56.60
C LYS A 163 -58.33 -86.57 -56.67
N GLU A 164 -58.33 -87.31 -55.56
CA GLU A 164 -58.52 -88.78 -55.57
C GLU A 164 -59.80 -89.25 -54.83
N VAL A 165 -60.85 -88.41 -54.79
CA VAL A 165 -62.07 -88.62 -53.98
C VAL A 165 -63.17 -89.43 -54.71
N GLY A 166 -62.99 -89.82 -55.97
CA GLY A 166 -64.05 -90.50 -56.76
C GLY A 166 -64.36 -91.96 -56.39
N SER A 167 -63.39 -92.70 -55.82
CA SER A 167 -63.51 -94.17 -55.66
C SER A 167 -63.80 -94.63 -54.22
N LEU A 168 -63.48 -93.83 -53.19
CA LEU A 168 -63.51 -94.25 -51.78
C LEU A 168 -64.85 -94.00 -51.06
N LEU A 169 -65.88 -93.56 -51.80
CA LEU A 169 -67.21 -93.25 -51.26
C LEU A 169 -68.01 -94.47 -50.75
N ARG A 170 -67.47 -95.69 -50.84
CA ARG A 170 -68.08 -96.90 -50.25
C ARG A 170 -67.46 -97.36 -48.93
N GLU A 171 -66.28 -96.86 -48.54
CA GLU A 171 -65.63 -97.19 -47.25
C GLU A 171 -66.04 -96.24 -46.10
N ILE A 172 -66.65 -95.10 -46.44
CA ILE A 172 -67.02 -94.02 -45.52
C ILE A 172 -68.13 -94.40 -44.53
N GLN A 173 -68.97 -95.40 -44.84
CA GLN A 173 -70.08 -95.78 -43.95
C GLN A 173 -69.63 -96.56 -42.71
N THR A 174 -68.50 -97.27 -42.75
CA THR A 174 -68.00 -98.09 -41.64
C THR A 174 -67.12 -97.29 -40.66
N MET A 175 -66.48 -96.21 -41.12
CA MET A 175 -65.60 -95.34 -40.30
C MET A 175 -66.37 -94.27 -39.50
N LYS A 176 -67.64 -94.00 -39.83
CA LYS A 176 -68.48 -92.97 -39.21
C LYS A 176 -68.77 -93.22 -37.72
N GLY A 177 -68.70 -94.48 -37.27
CA GLY A 177 -68.85 -94.84 -35.86
C GLY A 177 -67.59 -94.61 -35.00
N LYS A 178 -66.39 -94.71 -35.59
CA LYS A 178 -65.11 -94.52 -34.88
C LYS A 178 -64.67 -93.05 -34.82
N ASN A 179 -65.02 -92.25 -35.82
CA ASN A 179 -64.66 -90.83 -35.88
C ASN A 179 -65.41 -89.95 -34.88
N ASN A 180 -66.62 -90.30 -34.46
CA ASN A 180 -67.37 -89.48 -33.50
C ASN A 180 -66.77 -89.54 -32.08
N THR A 181 -66.09 -90.63 -31.72
CA THR A 181 -65.37 -90.78 -30.45
C THR A 181 -64.05 -90.00 -30.47
N LEU A 182 -63.30 -90.08 -31.58
CA LEU A 182 -62.04 -89.34 -31.77
C LEU A 182 -62.24 -87.82 -31.87
N LEU A 183 -63.35 -87.37 -32.47
CA LEU A 183 -63.70 -85.95 -32.58
C LEU A 183 -64.04 -85.33 -31.22
N LYS A 184 -64.53 -86.12 -30.26
CA LYS A 184 -64.81 -85.66 -28.90
C LYS A 184 -63.52 -85.49 -28.10
N GLU A 185 -62.60 -86.43 -28.20
CA GLU A 185 -61.26 -86.36 -27.57
C GLU A 185 -60.41 -85.22 -28.14
N LYS A 186 -60.40 -85.03 -29.47
CA LYS A 186 -59.66 -83.93 -30.12
C LYS A 186 -60.25 -82.55 -29.80
N LYS A 187 -61.57 -82.43 -29.66
CA LYS A 187 -62.19 -81.17 -29.21
C LYS A 187 -61.83 -80.84 -27.77
N GLU A 188 -61.78 -81.82 -26.88
CA GLU A 188 -61.33 -81.62 -25.49
C GLU A 188 -59.84 -81.24 -25.42
N GLU A 189 -59.00 -81.85 -26.26
CA GLU A 189 -57.57 -81.51 -26.37
C GLU A 189 -57.34 -80.09 -26.92
N ILE A 190 -58.05 -79.69 -27.98
CA ILE A 190 -58.02 -78.32 -28.50
C ILE A 190 -58.49 -77.33 -27.44
N THR A 191 -59.57 -77.63 -26.73
CA THR A 191 -60.08 -76.75 -25.66
C THR A 191 -59.04 -76.59 -24.53
N LYS A 192 -58.24 -77.62 -24.27
CA LYS A 192 -57.13 -77.61 -23.30
C LYS A 192 -55.96 -76.75 -23.78
N TYR A 193 -55.56 -76.87 -25.06
CA TYR A 193 -54.51 -76.06 -25.65
C TYR A 193 -54.89 -74.58 -25.78
N THR A 194 -56.13 -74.27 -26.16
CA THR A 194 -56.63 -72.89 -26.24
C THR A 194 -56.62 -72.24 -24.85
N LYS A 195 -57.01 -72.96 -23.80
CA LYS A 195 -56.88 -72.50 -22.41
C LYS A 195 -55.43 -72.28 -21.98
N MET A 196 -54.52 -73.15 -22.42
CA MET A 196 -53.09 -73.04 -22.08
C MET A 196 -52.44 -71.83 -22.78
N ASN A 197 -52.78 -71.56 -24.05
CA ASN A 197 -52.31 -70.40 -24.79
C ASN A 197 -52.86 -69.08 -24.24
N LEU A 198 -54.12 -69.04 -23.82
CA LEU A 198 -54.69 -67.87 -23.13
C LEU A 198 -53.93 -67.57 -21.84
N LYS A 199 -53.64 -68.59 -21.03
CA LYS A 199 -52.82 -68.44 -19.81
C LYS A 199 -51.40 -67.97 -20.10
N LEU A 200 -50.78 -68.42 -21.19
CA LEU A 200 -49.45 -67.99 -21.60
C LEU A 200 -49.44 -66.53 -22.08
N LYS A 201 -50.43 -66.11 -22.87
CA LYS A 201 -50.60 -64.71 -23.28
C LYS A 201 -50.80 -63.78 -22.08
N GLU A 202 -51.57 -64.21 -21.08
CA GLU A 202 -51.76 -63.44 -19.85
C GLU A 202 -50.47 -63.35 -19.02
N LYS A 203 -49.69 -64.44 -18.92
CA LYS A 203 -48.38 -64.43 -18.26
C LYS A 203 -47.39 -63.47 -18.96
N LEU A 204 -47.29 -63.54 -20.29
CA LEU A 204 -46.43 -62.64 -21.07
C LEU A 204 -46.82 -61.17 -20.90
N LYS A 205 -48.13 -60.86 -20.96
CA LYS A 205 -48.61 -59.49 -20.70
C LYS A 205 -48.28 -59.02 -19.28
N LYS A 206 -48.32 -59.92 -18.30
CA LYS A 206 -47.96 -59.61 -16.91
C LYS A 206 -46.46 -59.34 -16.78
N GLU A 207 -45.62 -60.16 -17.38
CA GLU A 207 -44.15 -60.01 -17.37
C GLU A 207 -43.71 -58.76 -18.12
N GLU A 208 -44.32 -58.44 -19.26
CA GLU A 208 -44.06 -57.21 -20.02
C GLU A 208 -44.42 -55.96 -19.20
N LYS A 209 -45.53 -56.00 -18.48
CA LYS A 209 -45.94 -54.92 -17.59
C LYS A 209 -44.96 -54.75 -16.41
N GLU A 210 -44.53 -55.84 -15.78
CA GLU A 210 -43.51 -55.82 -14.73
C GLU A 210 -42.15 -55.31 -15.23
N ALA A 211 -41.74 -55.66 -16.45
CA ALA A 211 -40.49 -55.19 -17.04
C ALA A 211 -40.53 -53.68 -17.31
N LYS A 212 -41.64 -53.17 -17.86
CA LYS A 212 -41.85 -51.72 -18.09
C LYS A 212 -41.84 -50.94 -16.78
N GLU A 213 -42.43 -51.48 -15.71
CA GLU A 213 -42.38 -50.87 -14.38
C GLU A 213 -40.96 -50.80 -13.83
N LYS A 214 -40.17 -51.88 -13.96
CA LYS A 214 -38.77 -51.91 -13.51
C LYS A 214 -37.85 -50.96 -14.27
N ILE A 215 -38.10 -50.74 -15.57
CA ILE A 215 -37.35 -49.76 -16.37
C ILE A 215 -37.67 -48.35 -15.87
N LYS A 216 -38.96 -48.05 -15.67
CA LYS A 216 -39.39 -46.74 -15.15
C LYS A 216 -38.81 -46.46 -13.76
N GLU A 217 -38.79 -47.44 -12.86
CA GLU A 217 -38.14 -47.30 -11.55
C GLU A 217 -36.63 -47.03 -11.68
N ARG A 218 -35.93 -47.64 -12.66
CA ARG A 218 -34.50 -47.39 -12.87
C ARG A 218 -34.24 -45.98 -13.38
N GLU A 219 -35.04 -45.49 -14.32
CA GLU A 219 -34.92 -44.13 -14.85
C GLU A 219 -35.16 -43.08 -13.76
N GLU A 220 -36.16 -43.29 -12.89
CA GLU A 220 -36.41 -42.42 -11.75
C GLU A 220 -35.23 -42.43 -10.76
N ARG A 221 -34.66 -43.61 -10.45
CA ARG A 221 -33.46 -43.70 -9.59
C ARG A 221 -32.24 -43.04 -10.21
N GLU A 222 -32.02 -43.17 -11.51
CA GLU A 222 -30.90 -42.52 -12.21
C GLU A 222 -31.05 -41.00 -12.18
N LYS A 223 -32.27 -40.49 -12.40
CA LYS A 223 -32.56 -39.06 -12.31
C LYS A 223 -32.33 -38.54 -10.88
N GLU A 224 -32.78 -39.27 -9.87
CA GLU A 224 -32.55 -38.94 -8.46
C GLU A 224 -31.05 -38.93 -8.11
N LEU A 225 -30.28 -39.90 -8.61
CA LEU A 225 -28.82 -39.95 -8.45
C LEU A 225 -28.12 -38.77 -9.13
N LYS A 226 -28.53 -38.39 -10.34
CA LYS A 226 -27.98 -37.21 -11.03
C LYS A 226 -28.27 -35.92 -10.27
N GLU A 227 -29.48 -35.74 -9.74
CA GLU A 227 -29.81 -34.58 -8.91
C GLU A 227 -29.02 -34.57 -7.60
N LYS A 228 -28.87 -35.72 -6.93
CA LYS A 228 -28.03 -35.85 -5.73
C LYS A 228 -26.56 -35.51 -6.00
N CYS A 229 -25.98 -36.00 -7.09
CA CYS A 229 -24.60 -35.68 -7.48
C CYS A 229 -24.44 -34.19 -7.81
N LYS A 230 -25.41 -33.59 -8.51
CA LYS A 230 -25.39 -32.16 -8.82
C LYS A 230 -25.45 -31.31 -7.55
N ALA A 231 -26.36 -31.62 -6.63
CA ALA A 231 -26.45 -30.93 -5.34
C ALA A 231 -25.18 -31.10 -4.49
N LEU A 232 -24.55 -32.28 -4.53
CA LEU A 232 -23.28 -32.53 -3.84
C LEU A 232 -22.13 -31.68 -4.44
N LEU A 233 -22.05 -31.58 -5.76
CA LEU A 233 -21.08 -30.74 -6.46
C LEU A 233 -21.25 -29.27 -6.11
N GLU A 234 -22.48 -28.75 -6.18
CA GLU A 234 -22.80 -27.36 -5.81
C GLU A 234 -22.46 -27.08 -4.34
N SER A 235 -22.76 -28.02 -3.44
CA SER A 235 -22.37 -27.93 -2.02
C SER A 235 -20.86 -27.91 -1.84
N LYS A 236 -20.10 -28.70 -2.61
CA LYS A 236 -18.64 -28.75 -2.52
C LYS A 236 -17.98 -27.51 -3.10
N ASP A 237 -18.52 -26.95 -4.19
CA ASP A 237 -18.05 -25.69 -4.75
C ASP A 237 -18.26 -24.51 -3.79
N GLU A 238 -19.38 -24.50 -3.04
CA GLU A 238 -19.62 -23.49 -2.01
C GLU A 238 -18.63 -23.62 -0.85
N GLU A 239 -18.40 -24.84 -0.34
CA GLU A 239 -17.38 -25.11 0.69
C GLU A 239 -15.99 -24.64 0.23
N LEU A 240 -15.63 -24.89 -1.03
CA LEU A 240 -14.34 -24.51 -1.60
C LEU A 240 -14.22 -22.99 -1.72
N ARG A 241 -15.31 -22.30 -2.08
CA ARG A 241 -15.38 -20.84 -2.12
C ARG A 241 -15.25 -20.23 -0.72
N GLU A 242 -15.94 -20.78 0.27
CA GLU A 242 -15.78 -20.40 1.68
C GLU A 242 -14.34 -20.61 2.16
N MET A 243 -13.74 -21.77 1.88
CA MET A 243 -12.35 -22.04 2.26
C MET A 243 -11.38 -21.06 1.61
N LYS A 244 -11.55 -20.74 0.32
CA LYS A 244 -10.74 -19.72 -0.36
C LYS A 244 -10.89 -18.35 0.28
N MET A 245 -12.11 -17.92 0.62
CA MET A 245 -12.33 -16.65 1.33
C MET A 245 -11.69 -16.67 2.72
N ARG A 246 -11.80 -17.78 3.46
CA ARG A 246 -11.19 -17.96 4.78
C ARG A 246 -9.67 -18.02 4.74
N LEU A 247 -9.04 -18.42 3.64
CA LEU A 247 -7.58 -18.42 3.45
C LEU A 247 -7.04 -17.08 2.93
N ALA A 248 -7.77 -16.43 2.03
CA ALA A 248 -7.41 -15.13 1.48
C ALA A 248 -7.47 -14.04 2.55
N HIS A 249 -8.50 -14.05 3.41
CA HIS A 249 -8.72 -13.00 4.38
C HIS A 249 -7.61 -12.85 5.44
N PRO A 250 -7.08 -13.92 6.06
CA PRO A 250 -5.92 -13.84 6.94
C PRO A 250 -4.64 -13.43 6.21
N SER A 251 -4.44 -13.90 4.97
CA SER A 251 -3.27 -13.55 4.16
C SER A 251 -3.26 -12.07 3.79
N GLU A 252 -4.40 -11.54 3.34
CA GLU A 252 -4.59 -10.12 3.05
C GLU A 252 -4.44 -9.27 4.32
N LYS A 253 -5.01 -9.72 5.44
CA LYS A 253 -4.81 -9.08 6.75
C LYS A 253 -3.34 -9.07 7.17
N LEU A 254 -2.59 -10.15 6.97
CA LEU A 254 -1.16 -10.23 7.28
C LEU A 254 -0.33 -9.29 6.40
N VAL A 255 -0.64 -9.23 5.10
CA VAL A 255 -0.01 -8.28 4.16
C VAL A 255 -0.32 -6.84 4.56
N ARG A 256 -1.56 -6.53 4.99
CA ARG A 256 -1.95 -5.19 5.46
C ARG A 256 -1.43 -4.85 6.87
N LYS A 257 -1.19 -5.83 7.73
CA LYS A 257 -0.57 -5.61 9.05
C LYS A 257 0.90 -5.24 8.95
N ASP A 258 1.60 -5.75 7.93
CA ASP A 258 3.00 -5.42 7.67
C ASP A 258 3.19 -4.71 6.32
N GLN A 259 2.63 -3.50 6.21
CA GLN A 259 2.82 -2.62 5.04
C GLN A 259 4.26 -2.12 4.86
N ARG A 260 5.23 -2.63 5.64
CA ARG A 260 6.64 -2.25 5.52
C ARG A 260 7.29 -2.82 4.25
N LYS A 261 6.72 -3.86 3.65
CA LYS A 261 7.22 -4.49 2.41
C LYS A 261 6.31 -4.31 1.20
N VAL A 262 5.01 -4.08 1.44
CA VAL A 262 3.99 -3.92 0.40
C VAL A 262 3.15 -2.72 0.79
N GLU A 263 3.40 -1.59 0.13
CA GLU A 263 2.67 -0.34 0.36
C GLU A 263 1.49 -0.26 -0.60
N ASP A 264 0.31 0.13 -0.10
CA ASP A 264 -0.81 0.47 -0.97
C ASP A 264 -0.55 1.83 -1.62
N THR A 265 -0.25 1.82 -2.91
CA THR A 265 0.02 3.03 -3.69
C THR A 265 -1.23 3.90 -3.85
N ALA A 266 -2.45 3.40 -3.62
CA ALA A 266 -3.66 4.22 -3.65
C ALA A 266 -3.91 4.96 -2.32
N ALA A 267 -3.31 4.53 -1.22
CA ALA A 267 -3.56 5.11 0.09
C ALA A 267 -2.95 6.52 0.21
N ALA A 268 -3.78 7.50 0.57
CA ALA A 268 -3.38 8.91 0.73
C ALA A 268 -2.37 9.11 1.88
N ASN A 269 -2.40 8.24 2.90
CA ASN A 269 -1.51 8.30 4.06
C ASN A 269 -0.48 7.15 4.09
N ARG A 270 0.00 6.76 2.92
CA ARG A 270 1.03 5.73 2.78
C ARG A 270 2.40 6.24 3.30
N PRO A 271 3.22 5.40 3.97
CA PRO A 271 4.52 5.79 4.51
C PRO A 271 5.39 6.62 3.57
N SER A 272 5.61 6.19 2.33
CA SER A 272 6.48 6.90 1.36
C SER A 272 6.00 8.32 1.10
N LYS A 273 4.68 8.54 1.07
CA LYS A 273 4.11 9.87 0.90
C LYS A 273 4.31 10.74 2.14
N VAL A 274 4.24 10.17 3.35
CA VAL A 274 4.55 10.91 4.58
C VAL A 274 6.03 11.25 4.66
N GLU A 275 6.93 10.36 4.22
CA GLU A 275 8.36 10.63 4.12
C GLU A 275 8.65 11.78 3.14
N GLU A 276 8.04 11.76 1.96
CA GLU A 276 8.12 12.83 0.96
C GLU A 276 7.57 14.15 1.51
N ASP A 277 6.38 14.13 2.13
CA ASP A 277 5.77 15.32 2.70
C ASP A 277 6.62 15.88 3.85
N PHE A 278 7.27 15.05 4.66
CA PHE A 278 8.19 15.52 5.70
C PHE A 278 9.46 16.16 5.11
N ALA A 279 9.99 15.63 4.01
CA ALA A 279 11.11 16.24 3.31
C ALA A 279 10.72 17.60 2.71
N ASN A 280 9.58 17.67 2.02
CA ASN A 280 9.06 18.92 1.45
C ASN A 280 8.73 19.95 2.54
N PHE A 281 8.19 19.51 3.68
CA PHE A 281 7.84 20.37 4.81
C PHE A 281 9.06 21.09 5.39
N PHE A 282 10.19 20.40 5.40
CA PHE A 282 11.46 20.97 5.83
C PHE A 282 11.94 22.09 4.89
N ASP A 283 11.79 21.91 3.57
CA ASP A 283 12.31 22.84 2.56
C ASP A 283 11.35 24.01 2.29
N ASN A 284 10.03 23.84 2.45
CA ASN A 284 9.02 24.84 2.10
C ASN A 284 8.34 25.46 3.33
N GLU A 285 7.41 24.76 3.97
CA GLU A 285 6.57 25.31 5.04
C GLU A 285 7.36 25.82 6.24
N ARG A 286 8.47 25.16 6.57
CA ARG A 286 9.41 25.61 7.60
C ARG A 286 10.09 26.93 7.20
N MET A 287 10.52 27.06 5.95
CA MET A 287 11.19 28.27 5.46
C MET A 287 10.23 29.45 5.42
N ASP A 288 8.99 29.25 4.92
CA ASP A 288 7.93 30.26 4.98
C ASP A 288 7.64 30.74 6.41
N ALA A 289 7.70 29.83 7.39
CA ALA A 289 7.52 30.17 8.80
C ALA A 289 8.70 30.99 9.34
N ILE A 290 9.93 30.64 8.95
CA ILE A 290 11.14 31.39 9.32
C ILE A 290 11.11 32.80 8.71
N GLU A 291 10.75 32.95 7.44
CA GLU A 291 10.60 34.26 6.79
C GLU A 291 9.58 35.15 7.52
N LYS A 292 8.46 34.58 7.97
CA LYS A 292 7.47 35.30 8.79
C LYS A 292 8.05 35.71 10.15
N MET A 293 8.85 34.85 10.78
CA MET A 293 9.52 35.20 12.04
C MET A 293 10.52 36.36 11.84
N GLN A 294 11.30 36.32 10.76
CA GLN A 294 12.24 37.37 10.37
C GLN A 294 11.50 38.68 10.06
N ALA A 295 10.36 38.63 9.39
CA ALA A 295 9.54 39.82 9.13
C ALA A 295 9.03 40.51 10.41
N VAL A 296 8.80 39.73 11.48
CA VAL A 296 8.33 40.26 12.77
C VAL A 296 9.48 40.78 13.64
N TYR A 297 10.64 40.13 13.63
CA TYR A 297 11.73 40.40 14.57
C TYR A 297 13.02 40.98 13.95
N GLY A 298 13.11 41.10 12.63
CA GLY A 298 14.30 41.57 11.91
C GLY A 298 15.08 40.44 11.22
N SER A 299 16.05 40.82 10.38
CA SER A 299 16.88 39.85 9.64
C SER A 299 17.92 39.16 10.53
N GLU A 300 18.43 38.01 10.08
CA GLU A 300 19.53 37.29 10.75
C GLU A 300 20.87 38.02 10.67
N GLU A 301 21.04 38.96 9.72
CA GLU A 301 22.26 39.75 9.57
C GLU A 301 22.30 40.92 10.56
N ASP A 302 21.13 41.42 10.96
CA ASP A 302 21.00 42.56 11.87
C ASP A 302 21.08 42.15 13.35
N ASN A 303 20.91 40.86 13.66
CA ASN A 303 20.91 40.34 15.02
C ASN A 303 21.53 38.94 15.07
N ASP A 304 22.26 38.58 16.14
CA ASP A 304 22.78 37.21 16.44
C ASP A 304 21.66 36.14 16.66
N ILE A 305 20.53 36.26 15.97
CA ILE A 305 19.23 35.64 16.23
C ILE A 305 18.93 34.49 15.25
N GLY A 306 19.66 34.30 14.14
CA GLY A 306 19.27 33.31 13.10
C GLY A 306 19.05 31.87 13.60
N ILE A 307 19.78 31.45 14.64
CA ILE A 307 19.62 30.14 15.28
C ILE A 307 18.24 29.98 15.95
N SER A 308 17.69 31.08 16.45
CA SER A 308 16.46 31.09 17.23
C SER A 308 15.20 30.83 16.41
N TYR A 309 15.14 31.27 15.14
CA TYR A 309 13.97 31.06 14.29
C TYR A 309 13.85 29.61 13.87
N HIS A 310 14.96 29.01 13.44
CA HIS A 310 15.05 27.58 13.14
C HIS A 310 14.67 26.75 14.38
N ARG A 311 15.19 27.12 15.55
CA ARG A 311 14.86 26.43 16.80
C ARG A 311 13.38 26.59 17.17
N LEU A 312 12.79 27.77 17.00
CA LEU A 312 11.37 28.00 17.27
C LEU A 312 10.47 27.19 16.32
N ALA A 313 10.79 27.16 15.02
CA ALA A 313 10.08 26.35 14.03
C ALA A 313 10.14 24.86 14.39
N CYS A 314 11.31 24.38 14.87
CA CYS A 314 11.49 23.03 15.41
C CYS A 314 10.63 22.78 16.66
N MET A 315 10.61 23.71 17.63
CA MET A 315 9.80 23.59 18.84
C MET A 315 8.30 23.50 18.55
N ILE A 316 7.81 24.24 17.56
CA ILE A 316 6.41 24.15 17.11
C ILE A 316 6.11 22.74 16.59
N PHE A 317 6.99 22.19 15.77
CA PHE A 317 6.84 20.84 15.23
C PHE A 317 6.89 19.77 16.34
N GLU A 318 7.81 19.90 17.30
CA GLU A 318 7.91 19.03 18.47
C GLU A 318 6.63 19.05 19.32
N ALA A 319 6.09 20.25 19.60
CA ALA A 319 4.85 20.40 20.37
C ALA A 319 3.64 19.77 19.66
N ALA A 320 3.55 19.92 18.33
CA ALA A 320 2.53 19.27 17.53
C ALA A 320 2.66 17.73 17.59
N TYR A 321 3.89 17.21 17.47
CA TYR A 321 4.16 15.78 17.55
C TYR A 321 3.80 15.19 18.92
N GLU A 322 4.18 15.84 20.02
CA GLU A 322 3.81 15.42 21.37
C GLU A 322 2.29 15.39 21.54
N LYS A 323 1.60 16.46 21.13
CA LYS A 323 0.15 16.55 21.29
C LYS A 323 -0.60 15.51 20.45
N THR A 324 -0.16 15.29 19.21
CA THR A 324 -0.75 14.28 18.32
C THR A 324 -0.47 12.85 18.81
N THR A 325 0.71 12.60 19.41
CA THR A 325 1.02 11.31 20.06
C THR A 325 0.09 11.06 21.23
N GLU A 326 -0.07 12.03 22.14
CA GLU A 326 -1.01 11.92 23.27
C GLU A 326 -2.46 11.71 22.82
N ALA A 327 -2.88 12.42 21.76
CA ALA A 327 -4.20 12.26 21.19
C ALA A 327 -4.41 10.86 20.59
N LYS A 328 -3.41 10.32 19.89
CA LYS A 328 -3.44 8.94 19.38
C LYS A 328 -3.53 7.93 20.52
N ASP A 329 -2.72 8.08 21.55
CA ASP A 329 -2.71 7.15 22.69
C ASP A 329 -4.06 7.20 23.44
N SER A 330 -4.64 8.39 23.57
CA SER A 330 -5.99 8.58 24.12
C SER A 330 -7.06 7.93 23.23
N ALA A 331 -6.97 8.10 21.92
CA ALA A 331 -7.88 7.47 20.96
C ALA A 331 -7.78 5.93 21.00
N LEU A 332 -6.56 5.40 21.14
CA LEU A 332 -6.29 3.98 21.32
C LEU A 332 -6.92 3.42 22.58
N HIS A 333 -6.81 4.14 23.70
CA HIS A 333 -7.49 3.78 24.94
C HIS A 333 -9.01 3.76 24.76
N VAL A 334 -9.57 4.82 24.16
CA VAL A 334 -11.00 4.90 23.83
C VAL A 334 -11.46 3.74 22.95
N PHE A 335 -10.69 3.37 21.92
CA PHE A 335 -11.02 2.23 21.07
C PHE A 335 -11.02 0.92 21.83
N ARG A 336 -10.02 0.66 22.68
CA ARG A 336 -9.96 -0.57 23.50
C ARG A 336 -11.19 -0.70 24.39
N GLU A 337 -11.52 0.37 25.11
CA GLU A 337 -12.67 0.37 26.01
C GLU A 337 -14.01 0.30 25.28
N ALA A 338 -14.14 1.01 24.15
CA ALA A 338 -15.34 0.93 23.32
C ALA A 338 -15.55 -0.49 22.75
N ILE A 339 -14.49 -1.15 22.27
CA ILE A 339 -14.56 -2.53 21.78
C ILE A 339 -15.01 -3.46 22.91
N ASN A 340 -14.40 -3.35 24.11
CA ASN A 340 -14.75 -4.17 25.25
C ASN A 340 -16.22 -3.98 25.66
N GLU A 341 -16.68 -2.73 25.75
CA GLU A 341 -18.06 -2.41 26.10
C GLU A 341 -19.04 -2.93 25.04
N MET A 342 -18.72 -2.77 23.75
CA MET A 342 -19.53 -3.30 22.64
C MET A 342 -19.63 -4.83 22.68
N ILE A 343 -18.54 -5.54 22.99
CA ILE A 343 -18.54 -7.00 23.11
C ILE A 343 -19.39 -7.44 24.30
N ASN A 344 -19.18 -6.83 25.47
CA ASN A 344 -19.88 -7.19 26.70
C ASN A 344 -21.40 -6.92 26.61
N LYS A 345 -21.80 -5.87 25.89
CA LYS A 345 -23.20 -5.47 25.73
C LYS A 345 -23.83 -5.86 24.40
N ALA A 346 -23.15 -6.64 23.56
CA ALA A 346 -23.62 -6.94 22.20
C ALA A 346 -25.07 -7.46 22.15
N ALA A 347 -25.42 -8.37 23.07
CA ALA A 347 -26.77 -8.93 23.14
C ALA A 347 -27.83 -7.89 23.56
N GLU A 348 -27.54 -7.05 24.55
CA GLU A 348 -28.42 -5.96 25.02
C GLU A 348 -28.63 -4.92 23.91
N LEU A 349 -27.53 -4.47 23.29
CA LEU A 349 -27.56 -3.51 22.18
C LEU A 349 -28.37 -4.05 20.98
N GLY A 350 -28.26 -5.34 20.68
CA GLY A 350 -29.03 -5.99 19.62
C GLY A 350 -30.54 -6.00 19.90
N GLU A 351 -30.94 -6.33 21.12
CA GLU A 351 -32.34 -6.32 21.54
C GLU A 351 -32.94 -4.90 21.55
N ASP A 352 -32.18 -3.92 22.05
CA ASP A 352 -32.60 -2.52 22.07
C ASP A 352 -32.77 -1.93 20.66
N TYR A 353 -31.88 -2.29 19.73
CA TYR A 353 -32.02 -1.93 18.33
C TYR A 353 -33.27 -2.57 17.71
N LEU A 354 -33.49 -3.87 17.91
CA LEU A 354 -34.67 -4.57 17.41
C LEU A 354 -35.98 -3.96 17.94
N ARG A 355 -36.02 -3.58 19.21
CA ARG A 355 -37.16 -2.83 19.78
C ARG A 355 -37.35 -1.49 19.08
N SER A 356 -36.29 -0.73 18.88
CA SER A 356 -36.34 0.58 18.23
C SER A 356 -36.88 0.49 16.80
N VAL A 357 -36.48 -0.54 16.05
CA VAL A 357 -37.00 -0.83 14.71
C VAL A 357 -38.48 -1.18 14.75
N LYS A 358 -38.93 -2.02 15.70
CA LYS A 358 -40.35 -2.37 15.87
C LYS A 358 -41.23 -1.14 16.16
N PHE A 359 -40.70 -0.16 16.89
CA PHE A 359 -41.40 1.09 17.21
C PHE A 359 -41.21 2.20 16.16
N LYS A 360 -40.55 1.92 15.02
CA LYS A 360 -40.27 2.88 13.93
C LYS A 360 -39.60 4.18 14.40
N LEU A 361 -38.72 4.08 15.39
CA LEU A 361 -37.92 5.23 15.83
C LEU A 361 -36.92 5.61 14.73
N SER A 362 -36.87 6.89 14.37
CA SER A 362 -36.02 7.41 13.29
C SER A 362 -34.52 7.40 13.62
N SER A 363 -34.15 7.28 14.89
CA SER A 363 -32.77 7.12 15.32
C SER A 363 -32.70 6.34 16.64
N HIS A 364 -31.74 5.43 16.73
CA HIS A 364 -31.39 4.72 17.96
C HIS A 364 -30.01 5.20 18.41
N LYS A 365 -29.93 5.82 19.59
CA LYS A 365 -28.67 6.31 20.16
C LYS A 365 -28.11 5.26 21.11
N VAL A 366 -26.98 4.68 20.73
CA VAL A 366 -26.20 3.81 21.62
C VAL A 366 -25.32 4.69 22.52
N SER A 367 -25.44 4.48 23.84
CA SER A 367 -24.59 5.16 24.83
C SER A 367 -23.59 4.16 25.40
N LEU A 368 -22.33 4.26 24.98
CA LEU A 368 -21.24 3.46 25.52
C LEU A 368 -20.61 4.20 26.71
N LYS A 369 -20.53 3.52 27.86
CA LYS A 369 -19.85 4.07 29.04
C LYS A 369 -18.38 3.66 28.95
N ILE A 370 -17.51 4.63 28.67
CA ILE A 370 -16.06 4.40 28.60
C ILE A 370 -15.48 4.68 29.99
N PRO A 371 -15.01 3.65 30.74
CA PRO A 371 -14.33 3.89 32.00
C PRO A 371 -13.00 4.62 31.74
N MET A 372 -12.67 5.59 32.59
CA MET A 372 -11.42 6.36 32.43
C MET A 372 -10.18 5.59 32.91
N TYR A 373 -10.37 4.53 33.70
CA TYR A 373 -9.30 3.70 34.24
C TYR A 373 -9.75 2.25 34.25
N SER A 374 -9.19 1.42 33.39
CA SER A 374 -9.41 -0.02 33.38
C SER A 374 -8.08 -0.76 33.60
N GLN A 375 -8.17 -1.92 34.26
CA GLN A 375 -7.07 -2.90 34.25
C GLN A 375 -6.87 -3.42 32.81
N GLU A 376 -5.65 -3.84 32.48
CA GLU A 376 -5.31 -4.43 31.18
C GLU A 376 -6.24 -5.61 30.82
N LEU A 377 -7.36 -5.31 30.17
CA LEU A 377 -8.30 -6.31 29.68
C LEU A 377 -7.76 -6.91 28.39
N LYS A 378 -7.94 -8.22 28.24
CA LYS A 378 -7.66 -8.91 26.97
C LYS A 378 -8.70 -8.46 25.95
N TYR A 379 -8.32 -7.58 25.05
CA TYR A 379 -9.15 -7.18 23.89
C TYR A 379 -8.75 -7.96 22.63
N PRO A 380 -9.68 -8.15 21.67
CA PRO A 380 -9.35 -8.74 20.38
C PRO A 380 -8.41 -7.80 19.60
N THR A 381 -7.11 -8.11 19.59
CA THR A 381 -6.09 -7.28 18.93
C THR A 381 -6.40 -7.03 17.46
N GLU A 382 -7.03 -7.99 16.77
CA GLU A 382 -7.41 -7.89 15.37
C GLU A 382 -8.42 -6.78 15.07
N VAL A 383 -9.36 -6.52 15.98
CA VAL A 383 -10.36 -5.46 15.83
C VAL A 383 -9.68 -4.11 16.04
N LEU A 384 -8.82 -4.00 17.06
CA LEU A 384 -8.05 -2.79 17.31
C LEU A 384 -7.09 -2.47 16.15
N ASP A 385 -6.40 -3.47 15.62
CA ASP A 385 -5.53 -3.31 14.44
C ASP A 385 -6.31 -2.79 13.23
N THR A 386 -7.55 -3.29 13.03
CA THR A 386 -8.42 -2.83 11.94
C THR A 386 -8.82 -1.37 12.13
N LEU A 387 -9.20 -0.96 13.34
CA LEU A 387 -9.52 0.44 13.64
C LEU A 387 -8.29 1.35 13.47
N LEU A 388 -7.10 0.89 13.86
CA LEU A 388 -5.86 1.61 13.66
C LEU A 388 -5.53 1.80 12.17
N LEU A 389 -5.75 0.78 11.35
CA LEU A 389 -5.61 0.88 9.89
C LEU A 389 -6.62 1.88 9.31
N SER A 390 -7.89 1.84 9.74
CA SER A 390 -8.88 2.83 9.32
C SER A 390 -8.52 4.25 9.77
N LEU A 391 -8.01 4.43 10.99
CA LEU A 391 -7.50 5.71 11.49
C LEU A 391 -6.35 6.23 10.62
N LYS A 392 -5.42 5.34 10.25
CA LYS A 392 -4.32 5.66 9.35
C LYS A 392 -4.82 6.13 7.99
N GLU A 393 -5.72 5.38 7.37
CA GLU A 393 -6.24 5.65 6.02
C GLU A 393 -7.03 6.96 5.96
N THR A 394 -7.75 7.27 7.04
CA THR A 394 -8.59 8.48 7.15
C THR A 394 -7.86 9.68 7.75
N ALA A 395 -6.60 9.53 8.20
CA ALA A 395 -5.84 10.58 8.86
C ALA A 395 -5.80 11.93 8.12
N PRO A 396 -5.66 11.98 6.78
CA PRO A 396 -5.64 13.25 6.05
C PRO A 396 -7.00 13.99 6.07
N LEU A 397 -8.09 13.28 6.39
CA LEU A 397 -9.46 13.80 6.41
C LEU A 397 -9.91 14.23 7.81
N CYS A 398 -9.12 13.93 8.85
CA CYS A 398 -9.47 14.27 10.23
C CYS A 398 -9.41 15.79 10.44
N SER A 399 -10.45 16.35 11.04
CA SER A 399 -10.38 17.72 11.57
C SER A 399 -9.56 17.72 12.87
N LEU A 400 -8.47 18.46 12.87
CA LEU A 400 -7.53 18.55 14.00
C LEU A 400 -7.48 19.95 14.62
N GLU A 401 -8.44 20.81 14.29
CA GLU A 401 -8.49 22.21 14.77
C GLU A 401 -8.49 22.31 16.30
N PHE A 402 -9.11 21.35 16.99
CA PHE A 402 -9.18 21.32 18.45
C PHE A 402 -7.80 21.19 19.12
N MET A 403 -6.77 20.71 18.41
CA MET A 403 -5.42 20.58 18.97
C MET A 403 -4.63 21.89 18.91
N LYS A 404 -5.08 22.88 18.13
CA LYS A 404 -4.32 24.09 17.84
C LYS A 404 -3.99 24.89 19.10
N GLU A 405 -4.98 25.12 19.95
CA GLU A 405 -4.82 25.90 21.19
C GLU A 405 -3.85 25.23 22.15
N ASP A 406 -3.95 23.91 22.31
CA ASP A 406 -3.05 23.12 23.14
C ASP A 406 -1.60 23.15 22.62
N VAL A 407 -1.42 23.06 21.30
CA VAL A 407 -0.09 23.17 20.68
C VAL A 407 0.48 24.58 20.89
N GLN A 408 -0.32 25.63 20.68
CA GLN A 408 0.11 27.02 20.92
C GLN A 408 0.56 27.23 22.37
N LYS A 409 -0.22 26.72 23.33
CA LYS A 409 0.12 26.79 24.75
C LYS A 409 1.45 26.08 25.05
N ARG A 410 1.65 24.87 24.53
CA ARG A 410 2.90 24.11 24.70
C ARG A 410 4.10 24.82 24.08
N VAL A 411 3.92 25.46 22.92
CA VAL A 411 4.98 26.25 22.29
C VAL A 411 5.39 27.42 23.17
N ILE A 412 4.43 28.17 23.73
CA ILE A 412 4.71 29.27 24.66
C ILE A 412 5.49 28.76 25.88
N GLU A 413 5.04 27.65 26.49
CA GLU A 413 5.69 27.04 27.66
C GLU A 413 7.13 26.60 27.35
N LYS A 414 7.33 25.87 26.25
CA LYS A 414 8.65 25.41 25.81
C LYS A 414 9.57 26.58 25.48
N TRP A 415 9.07 27.57 24.77
CA TRP A 415 9.84 28.76 24.41
C TRP A 415 10.25 29.56 25.64
N THR A 416 9.33 29.78 26.58
CA THR A 416 9.61 30.49 27.83
C THR A 416 10.65 29.75 28.67
N SER A 417 10.53 28.41 28.75
CA SER A 417 11.53 27.57 29.42
C SER A 417 12.90 27.67 28.75
N TRP A 418 12.94 27.68 27.41
CA TRP A 418 14.18 27.78 26.65
C TRP A 418 14.85 29.16 26.82
N LEU A 419 14.07 30.26 26.75
CA LEU A 419 14.55 31.61 27.03
C LEU A 419 15.15 31.76 28.43
N ALA A 420 14.55 31.09 29.43
CA ALA A 420 15.06 31.12 30.80
C ALA A 420 16.44 30.43 30.93
N SER A 421 16.70 29.39 30.13
CA SER A 421 17.99 28.70 30.10
C SER A 421 19.05 29.38 29.21
N GLU A 422 18.62 30.03 28.14
CA GLU A 422 19.49 30.54 27.07
C GLU A 422 19.57 32.08 27.12
N LYS A 423 20.60 32.63 27.77
CA LYS A 423 20.75 34.09 27.97
C LYS A 423 20.99 34.88 26.67
N SER A 424 21.26 34.22 25.55
CA SER A 424 21.63 34.85 24.28
C SER A 424 20.43 35.29 23.44
N CYS A 425 19.24 34.70 23.64
CA CYS A 425 18.06 35.04 22.85
C CYS A 425 17.28 36.22 23.47
N LYS A 426 17.13 37.32 22.71
CA LYS A 426 16.61 38.59 23.23
C LYS A 426 15.16 38.93 22.86
N PHE A 427 14.48 38.16 22.00
CA PHE A 427 13.11 38.50 21.61
C PHE A 427 12.06 37.76 22.44
N SER A 428 11.01 38.49 22.80
CA SER A 428 9.84 37.95 23.45
C SER A 428 8.88 37.36 22.43
N PHE A 429 8.29 36.22 22.79
CA PHE A 429 7.25 35.58 22.00
C PHE A 429 5.98 36.43 22.02
N SER A 430 5.45 36.80 20.86
CA SER A 430 4.26 37.65 20.76
C SER A 430 3.04 36.88 20.25
N ASP A 431 1.85 37.23 20.75
CA ASP A 431 0.58 36.67 20.23
C ASP A 431 0.40 36.98 18.74
N HIS A 432 0.94 38.12 18.29
CA HIS A 432 0.95 38.48 16.88
C HIS A 432 1.72 37.47 16.03
N LEU A 433 2.90 37.04 16.47
CA LEU A 433 3.67 36.00 15.79
C LEU A 433 2.90 34.68 15.73
N LEU A 434 2.32 34.24 16.85
CA LEU A 434 1.51 33.02 16.87
C LEU A 434 0.35 33.07 15.88
N PHE A 435 -0.27 34.24 15.75
CA PHE A 435 -1.31 34.45 14.77
C PHE A 435 -0.79 34.32 13.34
N GLN A 436 0.39 34.89 13.03
CA GLN A 436 1.02 34.74 11.71
C GLN A 436 1.45 33.29 11.41
N LEU A 437 1.85 32.53 12.43
CA LEU A 437 2.27 31.14 12.33
C LEU A 437 1.11 30.13 12.41
N LYS A 438 -0.15 30.59 12.44
CA LYS A 438 -1.32 29.71 12.61
C LYS A 438 -1.39 28.59 11.55
N ASP A 439 -1.01 28.90 10.31
CA ASP A 439 -1.10 27.94 9.20
C ASP A 439 0.05 26.93 9.27
N TYR A 440 1.24 27.38 9.67
CA TYR A 440 2.38 26.51 9.95
C TYR A 440 2.06 25.54 11.10
N ILE A 441 1.44 26.00 12.18
CA ILE A 441 1.01 25.16 13.30
C ILE A 441 0.00 24.09 12.84
N LYS A 442 -0.99 24.48 12.03
CA LYS A 442 -1.96 23.52 11.47
C LYS A 442 -1.28 22.47 10.60
N ALA A 443 -0.34 22.89 9.77
CA ALA A 443 0.39 22.00 8.89
C ALA A 443 1.30 21.04 9.70
N CYS A 444 1.94 21.53 10.78
CA CYS A 444 2.66 20.68 11.74
C CYS A 444 1.73 19.62 12.34
N ILE A 445 0.57 20.02 12.87
CA ILE A 445 -0.42 19.10 13.48
C ILE A 445 -0.86 18.03 12.49
N LEU A 446 -1.18 18.42 11.25
CA LEU A 446 -1.64 17.48 10.23
C LEU A 446 -0.54 16.48 9.86
N LEU A 447 0.68 16.95 9.62
CA LEU A 447 1.80 16.08 9.27
C LEU A 447 2.15 15.14 10.43
N THR A 448 2.26 15.65 11.66
CA THR A 448 2.58 14.80 12.81
C THR A 448 1.46 13.81 13.11
N TRP A 449 0.19 14.19 12.95
CA TRP A 449 -0.93 13.25 13.04
C TRP A 449 -0.78 12.08 12.06
N ARG A 450 -0.52 12.40 10.79
CA ARG A 450 -0.28 11.41 9.74
C ARG A 450 0.91 10.49 10.02
N MET A 451 1.95 11.00 10.67
CA MET A 451 3.13 10.24 11.11
C MET A 451 2.82 9.31 12.29
N VAL A 452 2.16 9.81 13.34
CA VAL A 452 1.91 9.02 14.56
C VAL A 452 0.88 7.92 14.32
N VAL A 453 -0.09 8.10 13.42
CA VAL A 453 -1.08 7.08 13.08
C VAL A 453 -0.57 6.01 12.09
N GLN A 454 0.69 6.10 11.65
CA GLN A 454 1.29 5.00 10.88
C GLN A 454 1.26 3.69 11.69
N VAL A 455 1.30 2.57 10.97
CA VAL A 455 1.31 1.22 11.54
C VAL A 455 2.50 0.45 10.93
N PRO A 456 3.65 0.36 11.61
CA PRO A 456 3.97 0.97 12.91
C PRO A 456 4.15 2.51 12.84
N PRO A 457 3.95 3.24 13.95
CA PRO A 457 4.13 4.69 14.01
C PRO A 457 5.54 5.13 13.61
N MET A 458 5.65 6.24 12.88
CA MET A 458 6.92 6.92 12.69
C MET A 458 7.33 7.64 13.98
N GLN A 459 8.62 7.78 14.21
CA GLN A 459 9.18 8.33 15.45
C GLN A 459 9.98 9.59 15.15
N LEU A 460 9.74 10.65 15.93
CA LEU A 460 10.63 11.80 15.98
C LEU A 460 11.62 11.67 17.11
N GLU A 461 12.88 11.93 16.80
CA GLU A 461 13.95 12.01 17.79
C GLU A 461 14.48 13.44 17.88
N TYR A 462 14.28 14.02 19.07
CA TYR A 462 14.64 15.39 19.44
C TYR A 462 15.05 15.50 20.92
N LYS A 463 15.32 14.36 21.58
CA LYS A 463 15.56 14.29 23.03
C LYS A 463 16.98 13.88 23.38
N CYS A 464 17.75 13.35 22.42
CA CYS A 464 19.14 13.01 22.65
C CYS A 464 19.97 14.24 23.00
N THR A 465 20.79 14.11 24.04
CA THR A 465 21.72 15.16 24.50
C THR A 465 23.09 15.04 23.85
N THR A 466 23.37 13.93 23.16
CA THR A 466 24.64 13.69 22.47
C THR A 466 24.45 13.39 20.98
N LEU A 467 25.44 13.77 20.19
CA LEU A 467 25.47 13.52 18.76
C LEU A 467 25.47 12.01 18.47
N LYS A 468 24.61 11.57 17.55
CA LYS A 468 24.43 10.17 17.17
C LYS A 468 24.39 10.06 15.64
N ASN A 469 24.40 8.83 15.13
CA ASN A 469 24.39 8.55 13.69
C ASN A 469 23.13 9.05 12.95
N PHE A 470 22.05 9.35 13.67
CA PHE A 470 20.82 9.96 13.14
C PHE A 470 20.79 11.49 13.22
N HIS A 471 21.89 12.12 13.62
CA HIS A 471 22.05 13.57 13.62
C HIS A 471 22.97 14.04 12.50
N MET A 472 22.76 15.29 12.07
CA MET A 472 23.61 16.07 11.20
C MET A 472 24.00 17.33 11.96
N LYS A 473 25.29 17.48 12.26
CA LYS A 473 25.83 18.66 12.93
C LYS A 473 25.84 19.83 11.95
N VAL A 474 25.15 20.91 12.30
CA VAL A 474 25.16 22.18 11.55
C VAL A 474 26.17 23.10 12.21
N GLY A 475 26.98 23.80 11.42
CA GLY A 475 27.98 24.75 11.94
C GLY A 475 27.34 26.11 12.27
N TYR A 476 27.82 26.78 13.33
CA TYR A 476 27.42 28.15 13.72
C TYR A 476 27.66 29.20 12.63
N HIS A 477 28.53 28.91 11.66
CA HIS A 477 28.78 29.72 10.47
C HIS A 477 28.75 28.82 9.24
N SER A 478 27.56 28.34 8.88
CA SER A 478 27.38 27.61 7.62
C SER A 478 27.29 28.60 6.47
N SER A 479 28.38 29.34 6.22
CA SER A 479 28.67 29.76 4.85
C SER A 479 28.68 28.47 3.99
N PRO A 480 28.03 28.44 2.81
CA PRO A 480 28.00 27.29 1.92
C PRO A 480 29.39 26.69 1.61
N GLU A 481 30.47 27.42 1.90
CA GLU A 481 31.86 27.00 1.78
C GLU A 481 32.37 26.01 2.83
N MET A 482 31.78 25.94 4.02
CA MET A 482 32.25 25.06 5.09
C MET A 482 31.67 23.64 5.02
N CYS A 483 30.50 23.46 4.40
CA CYS A 483 29.81 22.15 4.31
C CYS A 483 30.46 21.15 3.34
N SER A 484 31.42 21.58 2.53
CA SER A 484 32.08 20.74 1.52
C SER A 484 33.46 20.21 1.92
N ARG A 485 33.98 20.58 3.11
CA ARG A 485 35.17 19.92 3.66
C ARG A 485 34.77 18.66 4.42
N PRO A 486 35.28 17.47 4.05
CA PRO A 486 35.20 16.31 4.91
C PRO A 486 35.78 16.70 6.28
N PRO A 487 35.13 16.32 7.41
CA PRO A 487 35.72 16.56 8.72
C PRO A 487 37.15 16.00 8.70
N PRO A 488 38.16 16.80 9.09
CA PRO A 488 39.54 16.34 9.08
C PRO A 488 39.62 15.11 9.98
N ASN A 489 39.82 13.95 9.36
CA ASN A 489 40.03 12.65 9.98
C ASN A 489 39.03 12.26 11.08
N GLY A 490 37.87 11.70 10.68
CA GLY A 490 37.36 10.47 11.28
C GLY A 490 36.89 10.46 12.75
N GLN A 491 36.84 11.60 13.46
CA GLN A 491 36.28 11.68 14.81
C GLN A 491 35.43 12.94 14.96
N GLY A 492 34.21 12.91 14.41
CA GLY A 492 33.11 13.47 15.21
C GLY A 492 32.99 12.56 16.42
N ALA A 493 33.62 12.93 17.53
CA ALA A 493 33.56 12.13 18.75
C ALA A 493 32.09 11.82 19.03
N ALA A 494 31.77 10.56 19.33
CA ALA A 494 30.41 10.10 19.65
C ALA A 494 29.83 10.76 20.93
N ASP A 495 30.48 11.80 21.44
CA ASP A 495 30.26 12.48 22.71
C ASP A 495 30.11 14.00 22.56
N ASP A 496 29.91 14.53 21.35
CA ASP A 496 29.58 15.95 21.19
C ASP A 496 28.20 16.23 21.79
N GLU A 497 28.15 17.10 22.79
CA GLU A 497 26.89 17.48 23.45
C GLU A 497 26.08 18.39 22.53
N ILE A 498 24.82 18.03 22.33
CA ILE A 498 23.86 18.82 21.55
C ILE A 498 23.47 20.04 22.37
N ALA A 499 23.66 21.22 21.80
CA ALA A 499 23.15 22.47 22.35
C ALA A 499 21.65 22.57 22.10
N CYS A 500 21.21 22.39 20.85
CA CYS A 500 19.80 22.37 20.50
C CYS A 500 19.54 21.67 19.15
N TYR A 501 18.28 21.30 18.93
CA TYR A 501 17.77 20.81 17.65
C TYR A 501 17.27 21.98 16.79
N LEU A 502 17.76 22.05 15.56
CA LEU A 502 17.22 22.93 14.51
C LEU A 502 16.11 22.23 13.71
N TRP A 503 16.18 20.90 13.63
CA TRP A 503 15.13 20.05 13.07
C TRP A 503 15.22 18.63 13.65
N PRO A 504 14.09 17.96 13.99
CA PRO A 504 14.15 16.63 14.58
C PRO A 504 14.57 15.58 13.54
N ALA A 505 15.14 14.47 14.02
CA ALA A 505 15.35 13.30 13.16
C ALA A 505 14.03 12.54 13.00
N LEU A 506 13.79 12.00 11.80
CA LEU A 506 12.66 11.14 11.51
C LEU A 506 13.13 9.70 11.36
N LEU A 507 12.54 8.80 12.14
CA LEU A 507 12.75 7.37 12.06
C LEU A 507 11.44 6.66 11.70
N ASP A 508 11.56 5.54 10.99
CA ASP A 508 10.42 4.65 10.79
C ASP A 508 10.09 3.89 12.09
N GLY A 509 8.99 3.13 12.09
CA GLY A 509 8.61 2.34 13.27
C GLY A 509 9.52 1.14 13.59
N ARG A 510 10.66 0.98 12.91
CA ARG A 510 11.74 0.03 13.23
C ARG A 510 13.04 0.74 13.64
N GLY A 511 13.06 2.08 13.67
CA GLY A 511 14.26 2.86 13.97
C GLY A 511 15.19 3.07 12.77
N ARG A 512 14.76 2.77 11.54
CA ARG A 512 15.50 3.16 10.33
C ARG A 512 15.43 4.67 10.20
N ILE A 513 16.57 5.29 9.96
CA ILE A 513 16.68 6.73 9.76
C ILE A 513 16.08 7.07 8.39
N ILE A 514 14.97 7.79 8.37
CA ILE A 514 14.36 8.35 7.16
C ILE A 514 15.04 9.68 6.84
N ARG A 515 15.14 10.57 7.84
CA ARG A 515 15.84 11.86 7.74
C ARG A 515 16.64 12.12 8.99
N ARG A 516 17.89 12.56 8.83
CA ARG A 516 18.74 12.97 9.95
C ARG A 516 18.25 14.29 10.54
N GLY A 517 18.30 14.39 11.86
CA GLY A 517 17.97 15.63 12.56
C GLY A 517 19.10 16.64 12.47
N GLU A 518 18.77 17.91 12.30
CA GLU A 518 19.75 19.00 12.28
C GLU A 518 19.98 19.50 13.71
N VAL A 519 21.23 19.48 14.15
CA VAL A 519 21.59 19.86 15.52
C VAL A 519 22.77 20.82 15.55
N LEU A 520 22.74 21.73 16.51
CA LEU A 520 23.91 22.48 16.94
C LEU A 520 24.55 21.75 18.11
N CYS A 521 25.87 21.60 18.09
CA CYS A 521 26.62 21.07 19.22
C CYS A 521 27.26 22.21 20.01
N LYS A 522 27.42 22.02 21.33
CA LYS A 522 28.14 22.96 22.17
C LYS A 522 29.60 23.03 21.73
N VAL A 523 30.14 24.26 21.67
CA VAL A 523 31.58 24.46 21.48
C VAL A 523 32.25 24.10 22.80
N LYS A 524 33.12 23.09 22.79
CA LYS A 524 33.99 22.84 23.95
C LYS A 524 34.89 24.06 24.08
N ALA A 525 34.74 24.82 25.16
CA ALA A 525 35.70 25.87 25.50
C ALA A 525 37.06 25.17 25.66
N GLU A 526 37.96 25.39 24.72
CA GLU A 526 39.35 24.98 24.90
C GLU A 526 39.84 25.70 26.15
N ALA A 527 40.25 24.93 27.16
CA ALA A 527 40.83 25.50 28.37
C ALA A 527 42.14 26.18 27.96
N VAL A 528 42.09 27.50 27.80
CA VAL A 528 43.25 28.36 27.53
C VAL A 528 44.09 28.48 28.79
#